data_AF-A0A2T2THT0-F1
#
_entry.id   AF-A0A2T2THT0-F1
#
_cell.length_a   1.000
_cell.length_b   1.000
_cell.length_c   1.000
_cell.angle_alpha   90.00
_cell.angle_beta   90.00
_cell.angle_gamma   90.00
#
_symmetry.space_group_name_H-M   'P 1'
#
loop_
_entity.id
_entity.type
_entity.pdbx_description
1 polymer ?
#
loop_
_entity_poly.entity_id
_entity_poly.type
_entity_poly.pdbx_seq_one_letter_code
_entity_poly.pdbx_strand_id
1 'polypeptide(L)'
;MQPTSSWNYGLVMNRRQPAKAFEFERDGEATPEYPWTADNVPVKLVGTGKQLPQWKLYNEGAGPLPPSPTNSGKAAEEITLIPYGATTLRVSEFPVIRP
;
A
#
# COMPACT_ATOMS: atom_id res chain seq x y z
N MET A 1 10.26 -11.96 10.60
CA MET A 1 9.12 -12.59 9.85
C MET A 1 9.18 -12.17 8.38
N GLN A 2 8.71 -12.99 7.43
CA GLN A 2 8.66 -12.62 6.01
C GLN A 2 7.20 -12.46 5.53
N PRO A 3 6.88 -11.45 4.70
CA PRO A 3 5.56 -11.28 4.08
C PRO A 3 5.19 -12.50 3.22
N THR A 4 3.96 -12.96 3.35
CA THR A 4 3.39 -14.06 2.57
C THR A 4 2.79 -13.61 1.24
N SER A 5 2.60 -12.30 1.06
CA SER A 5 2.13 -11.65 -0.16
C SER A 5 3.10 -10.55 -0.62
N SER A 6 2.99 -10.17 -1.88
CA SER A 6 3.65 -8.98 -2.40
C SER A 6 3.21 -7.74 -1.63
N TRP A 7 4.17 -6.88 -1.29
CA TRP A 7 3.94 -5.62 -0.57
C TRP A 7 4.61 -4.42 -1.24
N ASN A 8 5.58 -4.72 -2.11
CA ASN A 8 6.49 -3.79 -2.73
C ASN A 8 5.84 -3.14 -3.96
N TYR A 9 4.93 -2.19 -3.74
CA TYR A 9 4.22 -1.51 -4.82
C TYR A 9 4.60 -0.05 -4.93
N GLY A 10 4.57 0.49 -6.15
CA GLY A 10 4.44 1.93 -6.36
C GLY A 10 3.00 2.28 -6.72
N LEU A 11 2.54 3.45 -6.30
CA LEU A 11 1.16 3.92 -6.52
C LEU A 11 1.02 4.56 -7.90
N VAL A 12 0.02 4.14 -8.66
CA VAL A 12 -0.39 4.79 -9.90
C VAL A 12 -1.32 5.95 -9.54
N MET A 13 -0.75 7.14 -9.34
CA MET A 13 -1.53 8.30 -8.88
C MET A 13 -0.96 9.64 -9.38
N ASN A 14 -1.84 10.62 -9.56
CA ASN A 14 -1.43 12.01 -9.77
C ASN A 14 -1.15 12.69 -8.43
N ARG A 15 0.12 13.06 -8.18
CA ARG A 15 0.53 13.74 -6.93
C ARG A 15 -0.20 15.06 -6.67
N ARG A 16 -0.72 15.74 -7.70
CA ARG A 16 -1.50 16.98 -7.54
C ARG A 16 -2.96 16.71 -7.17
N GLN A 17 -3.48 15.50 -7.42
CA GLN A 17 -4.85 15.11 -7.13
C GLN A 17 -4.89 13.66 -6.59
N PRO A 18 -4.24 13.39 -5.44
CA PRO A 18 -4.02 12.03 -4.94
C PRO A 18 -5.33 11.30 -4.63
N ALA A 19 -6.32 12.00 -4.07
CA ALA A 19 -7.61 11.42 -3.69
C ALA A 19 -8.38 10.80 -4.87
N LYS A 20 -8.12 11.24 -6.11
CA LYS A 20 -8.79 10.66 -7.29
C LYS A 20 -8.29 9.28 -7.67
N ALA A 21 -7.17 8.85 -7.11
CA ALA A 21 -6.56 7.55 -7.40
C ALA A 21 -7.05 6.44 -6.45
N PHE A 22 -7.88 6.77 -5.47
CA PHE A 22 -8.33 5.83 -4.45
C PHE A 22 -9.85 5.90 -4.27
N GLU A 23 -10.45 4.73 -4.14
CA GLU A 23 -11.78 4.54 -3.58
C GLU A 23 -11.65 4.30 -2.07
N PHE A 24 -12.49 4.97 -1.29
CA PHE A 24 -12.49 4.83 0.17
C PHE A 24 -13.64 3.93 0.59
N GLU A 25 -13.30 2.87 1.30
CA GLU A 25 -14.25 1.93 1.87
C GLU A 25 -14.21 2.03 3.40
N ARG A 26 -15.39 1.99 4.03
CA ARG A 26 -15.55 1.93 5.47
C ARG A 26 -16.48 0.78 5.83
N ASP A 27 -15.97 -0.15 6.62
CA ASP A 27 -16.71 -1.32 7.07
C ASP A 27 -17.56 -0.95 8.30
N GLY A 28 -18.88 -0.86 8.10
CA GLY A 28 -19.87 -0.64 9.16
C GLY A 28 -19.88 0.76 9.78
N GLU A 29 -20.89 1.02 10.61
CA GLU A 29 -21.00 2.27 11.38
C GLU A 29 -20.17 2.23 12.68
N ALA A 30 -20.01 1.06 13.28
CA ALA A 30 -19.31 0.85 14.53
C ALA A 30 -17.89 0.29 14.33
N THR A 31 -16.94 0.78 15.12
CA THR A 31 -15.57 0.25 15.14
C THR A 31 -15.57 -1.20 15.65
N PRO A 32 -14.95 -2.15 14.94
CA PRO A 32 -14.79 -3.53 15.43
C PRO A 32 -14.06 -3.59 16.77
N GLU A 33 -14.18 -4.70 17.51
CA GLU A 33 -13.49 -4.90 18.80
C GLU A 33 -11.96 -4.90 18.65
N TYR A 34 -11.46 -5.39 17.50
CA TYR A 34 -10.03 -5.51 17.19
C TYR A 34 -9.65 -4.79 15.89
N PRO A 35 -9.75 -3.45 15.82
CA PRO A 35 -9.55 -2.68 14.58
C PRO A 35 -8.08 -2.61 14.10
N TRP A 36 -7.19 -3.38 14.73
CA TRP A 36 -5.76 -3.48 14.43
C TRP A 36 -5.37 -4.83 13.82
N THR A 37 -6.32 -5.66 13.41
CA THR A 37 -6.03 -6.86 12.61
C THR A 37 -6.39 -6.59 11.16
N ALA A 38 -5.64 -7.15 10.21
CA ALA A 38 -5.88 -6.95 8.77
C ALA A 38 -7.32 -7.31 8.36
N ASP A 39 -7.92 -8.32 9.01
CA ASP A 39 -9.27 -8.80 8.72
C ASP A 39 -10.38 -7.87 9.28
N ASN A 40 -10.08 -7.07 10.31
CA ASN A 40 -11.07 -6.25 11.02
C ASN A 40 -10.79 -4.74 10.91
N VAL A 41 -10.01 -4.31 9.92
CA VAL A 41 -9.76 -2.87 9.74
C VAL A 41 -11.05 -2.15 9.36
N PRO A 42 -11.41 -1.06 10.04
CA PRO A 42 -12.68 -0.36 9.76
C PRO A 42 -12.64 0.47 8.47
N VAL A 43 -11.46 0.71 7.90
CA VAL A 43 -11.28 1.55 6.72
C VAL A 43 -10.24 0.96 5.78
N LYS A 44 -10.46 1.12 4.48
CA LYS A 44 -9.57 0.66 3.40
C LYS A 44 -9.52 1.71 2.30
N LEU A 45 -8.39 1.76 1.58
CA LEU A 45 -8.28 2.49 0.32
C LEU A 45 -7.99 1.49 -0.79
N VAL A 46 -8.87 1.42 -1.77
CA VAL A 46 -8.67 0.62 -2.98
C VAL A 46 -8.08 1.52 -4.06
N GLY A 47 -7.01 1.09 -4.71
CA GLY A 47 -6.37 1.87 -5.76
C GLY A 47 -5.57 1.00 -6.71
N THR A 48 -4.78 1.63 -7.58
CA THR A 48 -3.96 0.91 -8.56
C THR A 48 -2.47 1.01 -8.22
N GLY A 49 -1.79 -0.14 -8.20
CA GLY A 49 -0.36 -0.26 -7.96
C GLY A 49 0.37 -0.97 -9.10
N LYS A 50 1.69 -0.80 -9.14
CA LYS A 50 2.59 -1.68 -9.90
C LYS A 50 3.68 -2.21 -8.99
N GLN A 51 3.91 -3.53 -9.01
CA GLN A 51 4.94 -4.13 -8.17
C GLN A 51 6.34 -3.60 -8.54
N LEU A 52 7.21 -3.37 -7.58
CA LEU A 52 8.58 -2.90 -7.72
C LEU A 52 9.54 -3.99 -7.28
N PRO A 53 9.94 -4.92 -8.16
CA PRO A 53 10.79 -6.05 -7.79
C PRO A 53 12.12 -5.65 -7.13
N GLN A 54 12.63 -4.45 -7.44
CA GLN A 54 13.84 -3.89 -6.84
C GLN A 54 13.67 -3.42 -5.39
N TRP A 55 12.44 -3.14 -4.94
CA TRP A 55 12.18 -2.72 -3.57
C TRP A 55 12.01 -3.97 -2.69
N LYS A 56 13.03 -4.23 -1.87
CA LYS A 56 13.16 -5.43 -1.04
C LYS A 56 13.10 -5.07 0.43
N LEU A 57 12.95 -6.09 1.27
CA LEU A 57 13.04 -5.92 2.72
C LEU A 57 14.48 -5.56 3.11
N TYR A 58 14.61 -4.76 4.15
CA TYR A 58 15.87 -4.42 4.80
C TYR A 58 15.65 -4.45 6.30
N ASN A 59 16.42 -5.25 7.04
CA ASN A 59 16.27 -5.42 8.50
C ASN A 59 14.82 -5.67 8.94
N GLU A 60 14.15 -6.63 8.29
CA GLU A 60 12.74 -7.01 8.53
C GLU A 60 11.68 -5.94 8.23
N GLY A 61 12.09 -4.73 7.82
CA GLY A 61 11.20 -3.65 7.37
C GLY A 61 11.24 -3.45 5.86
N ALA A 62 10.45 -2.50 5.38
CA ALA A 62 10.60 -2.02 4.00
C ALA A 62 12.01 -1.45 3.81
N GLY A 63 12.66 -1.83 2.71
CA GLY A 63 13.95 -1.25 2.34
C GLY A 63 13.86 0.24 2.02
N PRO A 64 15.00 0.88 1.74
CA PRO A 64 15.06 2.28 1.37
C PRO A 64 14.04 2.63 0.29
N LEU A 65 13.32 3.75 0.47
CA LEU A 65 12.30 4.19 -0.46
C LEU A 65 12.92 4.37 -1.86
N PRO A 66 12.38 3.73 -2.90
CA PRO A 66 12.86 3.91 -4.26
C PRO A 66 12.68 5.37 -4.73
N PRO A 67 13.57 5.88 -5.62
CA PRO A 67 13.38 7.19 -6.23
C PRO A 67 12.01 7.31 -6.90
N SER A 68 11.32 8.41 -6.63
CA SER A 68 9.97 8.69 -7.13
C SER A 68 9.98 9.93 -8.02
N PRO A 69 9.36 9.92 -9.22
CA PRO A 69 8.61 8.81 -9.80
C PRO A 69 9.48 7.65 -10.31
N THR A 70 8.97 6.42 -10.21
CA THR A 70 9.70 5.20 -10.55
C THR A 70 9.08 4.43 -11.72
N ASN A 71 9.85 3.55 -12.36
CA ASN A 71 9.34 2.60 -13.35
C ASN A 71 9.42 1.18 -12.78
N SER A 72 8.40 0.39 -13.06
CA SER A 72 8.23 -0.98 -12.56
C SER A 72 8.46 -2.02 -13.67
N GLY A 73 8.03 -1.73 -14.90
CA GLY A 73 7.93 -2.72 -15.98
C GLY A 73 6.89 -3.83 -15.74
N LYS A 74 6.15 -3.82 -14.62
CA LYS A 74 5.06 -4.75 -14.31
C LYS A 74 3.70 -4.21 -14.73
N ALA A 75 2.74 -5.11 -14.82
CA ALA A 75 1.34 -4.76 -15.06
C ALA A 75 0.78 -3.93 -13.89
N ALA A 76 -0.22 -3.12 -14.19
CA ALA A 76 -1.03 -2.48 -13.16
C ALA A 76 -1.98 -3.51 -12.56
N GLU A 77 -2.13 -3.46 -11.24
CA GLU A 77 -3.07 -4.29 -10.51
C GLU A 77 -3.77 -3.46 -9.43
N GLU A 78 -4.97 -3.91 -9.06
CA GLU A 78 -5.69 -3.35 -7.94
C GLU A 78 -4.97 -3.75 -6.64
N ILE A 79 -4.84 -2.78 -5.73
CA ILE A 79 -4.25 -2.97 -4.42
C ILE A 79 -5.16 -2.38 -3.35
N THR A 80 -5.18 -3.01 -2.18
CA THR A 80 -5.89 -2.52 -1.00
C THR A 80 -4.88 -2.03 0.02
N LEU A 81 -4.97 -0.76 0.41
CA LEU A 81 -4.20 -0.18 1.49
C LEU A 81 -5.03 -0.19 2.77
N ILE A 82 -4.45 -0.77 3.82
CA ILE A 82 -5.04 -0.82 5.15
C ILE A 82 -4.20 0.00 6.13
N PRO A 83 -4.77 0.47 7.26
CA PRO A 83 -4.03 1.25 8.24
C PRO A 83 -2.72 0.57 8.64
N TYR A 84 -1.64 1.35 8.67
CA TYR A 84 -0.30 0.91 9.05
C TYR A 84 -0.28 0.11 10.35
N GLY A 85 -1.12 0.49 11.33
CA GLY A 85 -1.26 -0.16 12.63
C GLY A 85 -1.75 -1.61 12.56
N ALA A 86 -2.42 -1.99 11.48
CA ALA A 86 -3.09 -3.27 11.32
C ALA A 86 -2.25 -4.35 10.62
N THR A 87 -1.00 -4.05 10.30
CA THR A 87 -0.06 -4.97 9.64
C THR A 87 1.26 -5.09 10.40
N THR A 88 1.92 -6.23 10.23
CA THR A 88 3.29 -6.44 10.73
C THR A 88 4.32 -5.70 9.89
N LEU A 89 4.15 -5.70 8.55
CA LEU A 89 5.02 -4.93 7.67
C LEU A 89 4.65 -3.45 7.76
N ARG A 90 5.66 -2.64 8.07
CA ARG A 90 5.54 -1.20 8.29
C ARG A 90 5.96 -0.45 7.03
N VAL A 91 4.97 0.05 6.27
CA VAL A 91 5.18 0.93 5.10
C VAL A 91 4.45 2.24 5.35
N SER A 92 5.19 3.33 5.54
CA SER A 92 4.63 4.68 5.75
C SER A 92 4.64 5.55 4.49
N GLU A 93 5.41 5.14 3.48
CA GLU A 93 5.66 5.91 2.27
C GLU A 93 5.69 4.99 1.06
N PHE A 94 5.12 5.45 -0.05
CA PHE A 94 5.13 4.74 -1.31
C PHE A 94 5.73 5.60 -2.43
N PRO A 95 6.57 5.03 -3.31
CA PRO A 95 6.97 5.71 -4.52
C PRO A 95 5.77 5.81 -5.47
N VAL A 96 5.76 6.84 -6.31
CA VAL A 96 4.73 7.02 -7.34
C VAL A 96 5.25 6.45 -8.66
N ILE A 97 4.40 5.76 -9.40
CA ILE A 97 4.73 5.24 -10.73
C ILE A 97 4.76 6.39 -11.74
N ARG A 98 5.76 6.39 -12.64
CA ARG A 98 5.80 7.32 -13.77
C ARG A 98 4.51 7.16 -14.61
N PRO A 99 3.87 8.28 -15.01
CA PRO A 99 2.76 8.26 -15.96
C PRO A 99 3.09 7.47 -17.22
#